data_AF-A0A939XGY4-F1
#
_entry.id   AF-A0A939XGY4-F1
#
_cell.length_a   1.000
_cell.length_b   1.000
_cell.length_c   1.000
_cell.angle_alpha   90.00
_cell.angle_beta   90.00
_cell.angle_gamma   90.00
#
_symmetry.space_group_name_H-M   'P 1'
#
loop_
_entity.id
_entity.type
_entity.pdbx_description
1 polymer ?
#
loop_
_entity_poly.entity_id
_entity_poly.type
_entity_poly.pdbx_seq_one_letter_code
_entity_poly.pdbx_strand_id
1 'polypeptide(L)'
;MDFLGIPVFDGPGLIHLLALFAFNVLVCWIIVHFFYYKKSRRKDYYFTYMLFSVTIFALLFMLKNLSIEIGFGLGLFAIFGLLRYRTDAVPIREMTYLFVIIGISIINGFGMAASSYVALISTNVLVVLMTWIMESGIGKKRGNTQATKMILYEKIDLIKPDRYEEMLADLRERTGLDIVKAEVGYINFLKDTAYVKVFYHPADGQGNSIDMVTKYKGTV
;
A
#
# COMPACT_ATOMS: atom_id res chain seq x y z
N MET A 1 0.65 6.38 47.09
CA MET A 1 0.39 7.83 46.94
C MET A 1 -0.74 7.91 45.94
N ASP A 2 -1.94 8.29 46.39
CA ASP A 2 -3.12 8.39 45.53
C ASP A 2 -3.37 9.86 45.22
N PHE A 3 -3.62 10.19 43.96
CA PHE A 3 -3.98 11.53 43.52
C PHE A 3 -5.33 11.42 42.82
N LEU A 4 -6.33 12.17 43.29
CA LEU A 4 -7.71 12.13 42.76
C LEU A 4 -8.37 10.73 42.78
N GLY A 5 -8.01 9.87 43.74
CA GLY A 5 -8.59 8.52 43.87
C GLY A 5 -8.06 7.50 42.85
N ILE A 6 -7.05 7.87 42.07
CA ILE A 6 -6.32 6.97 41.18
C ILE A 6 -4.95 6.71 41.81
N PRO A 7 -4.51 5.45 41.96
CA PRO A 7 -3.16 5.17 42.41
C PRO A 7 -2.16 5.79 41.42
N VAL A 8 -1.29 6.68 41.91
CA VAL A 8 -0.36 7.45 41.06
C VAL A 8 0.63 6.54 40.32
N PHE A 9 0.89 5.36 40.86
CA PHE A 9 1.83 4.41 40.27
C PHE A 9 1.39 2.97 40.50
N ASP A 10 0.93 2.33 39.43
CA ASP A 10 0.77 0.87 39.35
C ASP A 10 1.94 0.31 38.54
N GLY A 11 3.02 -0.08 39.24
CA GLY A 11 4.25 -0.57 38.61
C GLY A 11 4.04 -1.77 37.68
N PRO A 12 3.35 -2.85 38.14
CA PRO A 12 3.03 -4.00 37.29
C PRO A 12 2.20 -3.64 36.05
N GLY A 13 1.17 -2.80 36.20
CA GLY A 13 0.32 -2.35 35.09
C GLY A 13 1.09 -1.52 34.06
N LEU A 14 1.98 -0.65 34.53
CA LEU A 14 2.82 0.20 33.67
C LEU A 14 3.87 -0.61 32.90
N ILE A 15 4.56 -1.55 33.55
CA ILE A 15 5.51 -2.45 32.90
C ILE A 15 4.80 -3.27 31.82
N HIS A 16 3.61 -3.78 32.15
CA HIS A 16 2.79 -4.52 31.22
C HIS A 16 2.38 -3.68 30.00
N LEU A 17 1.88 -2.46 30.21
CA LEU A 17 1.57 -1.51 29.13
C LEU A 17 2.77 -1.29 28.22
N LEU A 18 3.94 -0.97 28.81
CA LEU A 18 5.15 -0.69 28.06
C LEU A 18 5.63 -1.91 27.27
N ALA A 19 5.53 -3.11 27.82
CA ALA A 19 5.91 -4.34 27.14
C ALA A 19 5.05 -4.59 25.89
N LEU A 20 3.71 -4.47 26.00
CA LEU A 20 2.83 -4.63 24.85
C LEU A 20 2.97 -3.49 23.83
N PHE A 21 3.19 -2.27 24.31
CA PHE A 21 3.43 -1.12 23.46
C PHE A 21 4.69 -1.34 22.62
N ALA A 22 5.80 -1.73 23.25
CA ALA A 22 7.05 -2.03 22.58
C ALA A 22 6.88 -3.18 21.58
N PHE A 23 6.16 -4.24 21.95
CA PHE A 23 5.86 -5.35 21.05
C PHE A 23 5.05 -4.90 19.83
N ASN A 24 4.00 -4.11 20.02
CA ASN A 24 3.18 -3.58 18.94
C ASN A 24 3.99 -2.71 17.96
N VAL A 25 4.78 -1.79 18.51
CA VAL A 25 5.67 -0.92 17.73
C VAL A 25 6.68 -1.76 16.95
N LEU A 26 7.25 -2.80 17.57
CA LEU A 26 8.21 -3.69 16.92
C LEU A 26 7.58 -4.45 15.74
N VAL A 27 6.39 -5.05 15.92
CA VAL A 27 5.71 -5.79 14.84
C VAL A 27 5.34 -4.85 13.69
N CYS A 28 4.75 -3.70 14.00
CA CYS A 28 4.39 -2.72 12.97
C CYS A 28 5.62 -2.15 12.27
N TRP A 29 6.70 -1.90 13.01
CA TRP A 29 7.98 -1.47 12.45
C TRP A 29 8.56 -2.51 11.49
N ILE A 30 8.51 -3.82 11.82
CA ILE A 30 8.94 -4.88 10.91
C ILE A 30 8.13 -4.83 9.61
N ILE A 31 6.80 -4.70 9.69
CA ILE A 31 5.93 -4.65 8.52
C ILE A 31 6.26 -3.43 7.65
N VAL A 32 6.33 -2.25 8.26
CA VAL A 32 6.55 -1.00 7.53
C VAL A 32 7.98 -0.93 6.96
N HIS A 33 8.99 -1.35 7.72
CA HIS A 33 10.38 -1.23 7.31
C HIS A 33 10.78 -2.28 6.27
N PHE A 34 10.45 -3.55 6.48
CA PHE A 34 10.90 -4.63 5.60
C PHE A 34 10.01 -4.83 4.37
N PHE A 35 8.70 -4.66 4.50
CA PHE A 35 7.75 -4.94 3.41
C PHE A 35 7.40 -3.66 2.66
N TYR A 36 6.95 -2.64 3.38
CA TYR A 36 6.50 -1.40 2.76
C TYR A 36 7.67 -0.56 2.19
N TYR A 37 8.64 -0.19 3.02
CA TYR A 37 9.69 0.76 2.64
C TYR A 37 10.59 0.22 1.52
N LYS A 38 10.93 -1.09 1.56
CA LYS A 38 11.76 -1.75 0.54
C LYS A 38 11.18 -1.62 -0.88
N LYS A 39 9.86 -1.50 -1.02
CA LYS A 39 9.16 -1.54 -2.31
C LYS A 39 8.52 -0.24 -2.74
N SER A 40 7.99 0.57 -1.80
CA SER A 40 7.37 1.86 -2.13
C SER A 40 8.40 2.99 -2.25
N ARG A 41 9.52 2.95 -1.50
CA ARG A 41 10.54 4.01 -1.39
C ARG A 41 10.02 5.43 -1.05
N ARG A 42 8.71 5.59 -0.80
CA ARG A 42 8.08 6.82 -0.34
C ARG A 42 8.12 6.90 1.19
N LYS A 43 8.74 7.96 1.72
CA LYS A 43 8.89 8.16 3.17
C LYS A 43 7.63 8.72 3.83
N ASP A 44 6.76 9.36 3.05
CA ASP A 44 5.62 10.13 3.57
C ASP A 44 4.65 9.26 4.39
N TYR A 45 4.38 8.02 3.94
CA TYR A 45 3.48 7.10 4.63
C TYR A 45 4.11 6.36 5.81
N TYR A 46 5.44 6.28 5.88
CA TYR A 46 6.13 5.60 6.98
C TYR A 46 5.76 6.22 8.33
N PHE A 47 5.82 7.55 8.40
CA PHE A 47 5.46 8.30 9.59
C PHE A 47 3.99 8.10 9.95
N THR A 48 3.09 8.24 8.97
CA THR A 48 1.66 8.04 9.15
C THR A 48 1.36 6.67 9.75
N TYR A 49 1.93 5.60 9.20
CA TYR A 49 1.69 4.23 9.67
C TYR A 49 2.12 3.99 11.11
N MET A 50 3.32 4.46 11.49
CA MET A 50 3.79 4.32 12.86
C MET A 50 2.91 5.10 13.85
N LEU A 51 2.48 6.30 13.48
CA LEU A 51 1.60 7.14 14.32
C LEU A 51 0.20 6.54 14.48
N PHE A 52 -0.39 6.04 13.41
CA PHE A 52 -1.67 5.35 13.46
C PHE A 52 -1.59 4.12 14.37
N SER A 53 -0.51 3.33 14.26
CA SER A 53 -0.31 2.15 15.13
C SER A 53 -0.26 2.52 16.61
N VAL A 54 0.60 3.49 16.96
CA VAL A 54 0.77 3.98 18.34
C VAL A 54 -0.54 4.52 18.90
N THR A 55 -1.25 5.34 18.11
CA THR A 55 -2.50 5.99 18.54
C THR A 55 -3.61 4.97 18.79
N ILE A 56 -3.79 4.02 17.87
CA ILE A 56 -4.86 3.01 17.99
C ILE A 56 -4.58 2.04 19.13
N PHE A 57 -3.33 1.61 19.28
CA PHE A 57 -2.94 0.79 20.42
C PHE A 57 -3.24 1.52 21.74
N ALA A 58 -2.81 2.78 21.87
CA ALA A 58 -3.01 3.57 23.09
C ALA A 58 -4.50 3.74 23.41
N LEU A 59 -5.32 4.09 22.40
CA LEU A 59 -6.77 4.20 22.56
C LEU A 59 -7.37 2.89 23.06
N LEU A 60 -7.05 1.76 22.43
CA LEU A 60 -7.63 0.48 22.82
C LEU A 60 -7.15 -0.03 24.17
N PHE A 61 -5.88 0.21 24.51
CA PHE A 61 -5.36 -0.15 25.83
C PHE A 61 -6.06 0.63 26.94
N MET A 62 -6.39 1.90 26.71
CA MET A 62 -7.18 2.72 27.64
C MET A 62 -8.65 2.24 27.74
N LEU A 63 -9.19 1.68 26.66
CA LEU A 63 -10.58 1.19 26.58
C LEU A 63 -10.76 -0.26 27.05
N LYS A 64 -9.69 -0.93 27.52
CA LYS A 64 -9.64 -2.38 27.86
C LYS A 64 -10.77 -2.88 28.79
N ASN A 65 -11.38 -2.00 29.59
CA ASN A 65 -12.42 -2.36 30.55
C ASN A 65 -13.86 -2.13 30.07
N LEU A 66 -14.07 -1.74 28.81
CA LEU A 66 -15.39 -1.51 28.23
C LEU A 66 -15.83 -2.69 27.36
N SER A 67 -17.12 -3.02 27.34
CA SER A 67 -17.68 -4.03 26.43
C SER A 67 -17.70 -3.48 24.99
N ILE A 68 -16.63 -3.78 24.24
CA ILE A 68 -16.31 -3.12 22.96
C ILE A 68 -17.17 -3.59 21.75
N GLU A 69 -18.03 -4.60 21.91
CA GLU A 69 -18.59 -5.35 20.76
C GLU A 69 -19.35 -4.51 19.71
N ILE A 70 -20.24 -3.58 20.11
CA ILE A 70 -21.04 -2.82 19.14
C ILE A 70 -20.33 -1.53 18.68
N GLY A 71 -19.64 -0.83 19.59
CA GLY A 71 -19.00 0.46 19.30
C GLY A 71 -17.83 0.35 18.33
N PHE A 72 -17.12 -0.79 18.32
CA PHE A 72 -15.98 -1.00 17.46
C PHE A 72 -16.35 -1.21 15.98
N GLY A 73 -17.41 -1.98 15.71
CA GLY A 73 -17.94 -2.13 14.36
C GLY A 73 -18.35 -0.78 13.76
N LEU A 74 -19.09 0.03 14.53
CA LEU A 74 -19.49 1.39 14.13
C LEU A 74 -18.28 2.31 13.90
N GLY A 75 -17.25 2.24 14.74
CA GLY A 75 -16.02 3.03 14.59
C GLY A 75 -15.23 2.69 13.33
N LEU A 76 -15.11 1.40 12.98
CA LEU A 76 -14.47 0.97 11.73
C LEU A 76 -15.23 1.51 10.51
N PHE A 77 -16.55 1.37 10.47
CA PHE A 77 -17.37 1.91 9.38
C PHE A 77 -17.24 3.43 9.23
N ALA A 78 -17.16 4.17 10.35
CA ALA A 78 -16.94 5.62 10.32
C ALA A 78 -15.57 5.99 9.73
N ILE A 79 -14.50 5.25 10.11
CA ILE A 79 -13.15 5.46 9.55
C ILE A 79 -13.14 5.18 8.04
N PHE A 80 -13.78 4.10 7.59
CA PHE A 80 -13.91 3.81 6.15
C PHE A 80 -14.68 4.90 5.40
N GLY A 81 -15.75 5.43 6.01
CA GLY A 81 -16.52 6.55 5.47
C GLY A 81 -15.64 7.79 5.29
N LEU A 82 -14.94 8.23 6.33
CA LEU A 82 -14.04 9.38 6.29
C LEU A 82 -12.89 9.19 5.29
N LEU A 83 -12.31 7.99 5.22
CA LEU A 83 -11.24 7.68 4.27
C LEU A 83 -11.69 7.70 2.80
N ARG A 84 -12.99 7.51 2.53
CA ARG A 84 -13.55 7.60 1.17
C ARG A 84 -13.84 9.03 0.73
N TYR A 85 -14.09 9.95 1.67
CA TYR A 85 -14.47 11.34 1.37
C TYR A 85 -13.29 12.33 1.37
N ARG A 86 -12.06 11.87 1.55
CA ARG A 86 -10.88 12.74 1.45
C ARG A 86 -10.57 13.13 0.00
N THR A 87 -10.08 14.35 -0.18
CA THR A 87 -9.83 15.00 -1.47
C THR A 87 -8.78 14.30 -2.35
N ASP A 88 -7.78 13.65 -1.75
CA ASP A 88 -6.77 12.85 -2.46
C ASP A 88 -6.99 11.35 -2.24
N ALA A 89 -7.35 10.61 -3.27
CA ALA A 89 -7.50 9.16 -3.21
C ALA A 89 -6.18 8.50 -2.78
N VAL A 90 -6.17 7.78 -1.66
CA VAL A 90 -5.03 6.94 -1.25
C VAL A 90 -4.82 5.85 -2.29
N PRO A 91 -3.59 5.58 -2.76
CA PRO A 91 -3.33 4.43 -3.60
C PRO A 91 -3.74 3.13 -2.89
N ILE A 92 -4.31 2.16 -3.62
CA ILE A 92 -4.88 0.93 -3.04
C ILE A 92 -3.89 0.20 -2.13
N ARG A 93 -2.60 0.15 -2.51
CA ARG A 93 -1.54 -0.45 -1.69
C ARG A 93 -1.39 0.23 -0.33
N GLU A 94 -1.46 1.56 -0.29
CA GLU A 94 -1.26 2.32 0.93
C GLU A 94 -2.47 2.16 1.88
N MET A 95 -3.68 2.00 1.34
CA MET A 95 -4.85 1.64 2.13
C MET A 95 -4.68 0.24 2.75
N THR A 96 -4.22 -0.76 1.99
CA THR A 96 -4.09 -2.12 2.52
C THR A 96 -3.10 -2.22 3.67
N TYR A 97 -1.96 -1.51 3.60
CA TYR A 97 -1.00 -1.48 4.70
C TYR A 97 -1.56 -0.75 5.92
N LEU A 98 -2.31 0.35 5.72
CA LEU A 98 -3.02 1.01 6.81
C LEU A 98 -3.93 0.03 7.55
N PHE A 99 -4.75 -0.74 6.83
CA PHE A 99 -5.66 -1.72 7.45
C PHE A 99 -4.95 -2.83 8.21
N VAL A 100 -3.85 -3.37 7.67
CA VAL A 100 -3.05 -4.39 8.37
C VAL A 100 -2.50 -3.83 9.68
N ILE A 101 -1.96 -2.61 9.67
CA ILE A 101 -1.36 -1.97 10.85
C ILE A 101 -2.43 -1.64 11.89
N ILE A 102 -3.58 -1.12 11.44
CA ILE A 102 -4.76 -0.90 12.28
C ILE A 102 -5.16 -2.22 12.95
N GLY A 103 -5.34 -3.30 12.17
CA GLY A 103 -5.74 -4.61 12.68
C GLY A 103 -4.76 -5.20 13.70
N ILE A 104 -3.46 -5.14 13.42
CA ILE A 104 -2.41 -5.61 14.35
C ILE A 104 -2.42 -4.81 15.65
N SER A 105 -2.56 -3.49 15.55
CA SER A 105 -2.60 -2.61 16.73
C SER A 105 -3.82 -2.90 17.59
N ILE A 106 -4.94 -3.29 16.96
CA ILE A 106 -6.16 -3.72 17.66
C ILE A 106 -5.95 -5.06 18.37
N ILE A 107 -5.41 -6.06 17.66
CA ILE A 107 -5.11 -7.38 18.21
C ILE A 107 -4.16 -7.24 19.40
N ASN A 108 -3.12 -6.40 19.29
CA ASN A 108 -2.16 -6.17 20.36
C ASN A 108 -2.75 -5.36 21.53
N GLY A 109 -3.63 -4.39 21.27
CA GLY A 109 -4.30 -3.62 22.33
C GLY A 109 -5.31 -4.45 23.12
N PHE A 110 -6.03 -5.36 22.45
CA PHE A 110 -7.13 -6.12 23.04
C PHE A 110 -6.77 -7.56 23.45
N GLY A 111 -5.74 -8.15 22.84
CA GLY A 111 -5.45 -9.60 22.88
C GLY A 111 -5.12 -10.19 24.25
N MET A 112 -4.99 -9.36 25.29
CA MET A 112 -4.78 -9.85 26.66
C MET A 112 -6.04 -9.89 27.53
N ALA A 113 -7.17 -9.35 27.05
CA ALA A 113 -8.45 -9.54 27.75
C ALA A 113 -9.00 -10.97 27.57
N ALA A 114 -8.56 -11.72 26.55
CA ALA A 114 -9.16 -12.99 26.16
C ALA A 114 -8.16 -14.13 25.81
N SER A 115 -6.84 -13.91 25.76
CA SER A 115 -5.90 -14.88 25.16
C SER A 115 -4.60 -15.11 25.95
N SER A 116 -4.04 -16.32 25.83
CA SER A 116 -2.67 -16.64 26.25
C SER A 116 -1.65 -15.84 25.43
N TYR A 117 -0.51 -15.46 26.02
CA TYR A 117 0.61 -14.82 25.32
C TYR A 117 1.05 -15.58 24.06
N VAL A 118 0.93 -16.91 24.07
CA VAL A 118 1.26 -17.76 22.91
C VAL A 118 0.34 -17.48 21.72
N ALA A 119 -0.96 -17.29 21.97
CA ALA A 119 -1.93 -17.00 20.92
C ALA A 119 -1.68 -15.61 20.31
N LEU A 120 -1.35 -14.61 21.14
CA LEU A 120 -1.02 -13.27 20.66
C LEU A 120 0.20 -13.28 19.71
N ILE A 121 1.28 -13.95 20.14
CA ILE A 121 2.49 -14.06 19.33
C ILE A 121 2.21 -14.83 18.03
N SER A 122 1.48 -15.94 18.10
CA SER A 122 1.18 -16.76 16.91
C SER A 122 0.32 -16.00 15.90
N THR A 123 -0.67 -15.22 16.34
CA THR A 123 -1.47 -14.38 15.45
C THR A 123 -0.62 -13.30 14.76
N ASN A 124 0.24 -12.59 15.49
CA ASN A 124 1.12 -11.59 14.89
C ASN A 124 2.08 -12.22 13.86
N VAL A 125 2.69 -13.36 14.20
CA VAL A 125 3.56 -14.11 13.29
C VAL A 125 2.80 -14.54 12.04
N LEU A 126 1.57 -15.05 12.18
CA LEU A 126 0.72 -15.44 11.05
C LEU A 126 0.44 -14.27 10.11
N VAL A 127 0.08 -13.09 10.66
CA VAL A 127 -0.22 -11.90 9.85
C VAL A 127 1.03 -11.41 9.11
N VAL A 128 2.19 -11.38 9.79
CA VAL A 128 3.47 -11.01 9.16
C VAL A 128 3.83 -12.00 8.05
N LEU A 129 3.68 -13.29 8.29
CA LEU A 129 3.98 -14.35 7.33
C LEU A 129 3.05 -14.30 6.12
N MET A 130 1.75 -14.06 6.33
CA MET A 130 0.79 -13.88 5.22
C MET A 130 1.11 -12.63 4.40
N THR A 131 1.42 -11.52 5.07
CA THR A 131 1.87 -10.29 4.41
C THR A 131 3.13 -10.57 3.58
N TRP A 132 4.07 -11.36 4.12
CA TRP A 132 5.26 -11.77 3.39
C TRP A 132 4.96 -12.62 2.17
N ILE A 133 4.13 -13.66 2.28
CA ILE A 133 3.80 -14.54 1.15
C ILE A 133 3.15 -13.72 0.02
N MET A 134 2.21 -12.85 0.37
CA MET A 134 1.49 -12.02 -0.60
C MET A 134 2.42 -10.98 -1.27
N GLU A 135 3.31 -10.36 -0.50
CA GLU A 135 4.23 -9.33 -1.01
C GLU A 135 5.45 -9.93 -1.75
N SER A 136 5.92 -11.11 -1.32
CA SER A 136 7.07 -11.83 -1.88
C SER A 136 6.80 -12.37 -3.28
N GLY A 137 5.54 -12.42 -3.72
CA GLY A 137 5.21 -12.62 -5.12
C GLY A 137 5.73 -13.93 -5.70
N ILE A 138 5.30 -15.06 -5.15
CA ILE A 138 5.52 -16.41 -5.70
C ILE A 138 5.11 -16.51 -7.20
N GLY A 139 4.35 -15.55 -7.75
CA GLY A 139 4.01 -15.47 -9.17
C GLY A 139 4.56 -14.28 -9.97
N LYS A 140 5.25 -13.28 -9.36
CA LYS A 140 5.80 -12.15 -10.12
C LYS A 140 7.19 -12.52 -10.62
N LYS A 141 7.23 -13.38 -11.65
CA LYS A 141 8.40 -13.56 -12.51
C LYS A 141 8.94 -12.18 -12.87
N ARG A 142 10.13 -11.94 -12.33
CA ARG A 142 10.95 -10.73 -12.36
C ARG A 142 11.43 -10.32 -13.77
N GLY A 143 10.78 -10.82 -14.83
CA GLY A 143 11.16 -10.61 -16.22
C GLY A 143 9.98 -10.33 -17.18
N ASN A 144 8.76 -10.10 -16.69
CA ASN A 144 7.61 -9.83 -17.57
C ASN A 144 6.70 -8.70 -17.05
N THR A 145 7.25 -7.76 -16.28
CA THR A 145 6.50 -6.55 -15.94
C THR A 145 6.58 -5.62 -17.13
N GLN A 146 5.71 -5.84 -18.11
CA GLN A 146 5.53 -4.92 -19.23
C GLN A 146 5.10 -3.57 -18.65
N ALA A 147 5.94 -2.56 -18.85
CA ALA A 147 5.61 -1.21 -18.48
C ALA A 147 4.57 -0.67 -19.46
N THR A 148 3.61 0.11 -18.98
CA THR A 148 2.52 0.62 -19.82
C THR A 148 2.57 2.14 -19.88
N LYS A 149 2.50 2.70 -21.08
CA LYS A 149 2.41 4.15 -21.29
C LYS A 149 1.21 4.48 -22.18
N MET A 150 0.45 5.50 -21.81
CA MET A 150 -0.60 6.04 -22.68
C MET A 150 0.00 7.13 -23.56
N ILE A 151 -0.26 7.04 -24.86
CA ILE A 151 0.23 7.97 -25.87
C ILE A 151 -0.99 8.51 -26.63
N LEU A 152 -1.08 9.82 -26.77
CA LEU A 152 -2.02 10.45 -27.69
C LEU A 152 -1.41 10.35 -29.10
N TYR A 153 -1.97 9.50 -29.93
CA TYR A 153 -1.48 9.17 -31.27
C TYR A 153 -2.29 9.92 -32.32
N GLU A 154 -1.61 10.56 -33.27
CA GLU A 154 -2.22 11.43 -34.29
C GLU A 154 -2.45 10.73 -35.64
N LYS A 155 -1.77 9.62 -35.92
CA LYS A 155 -1.90 8.94 -37.22
C LYS A 155 -3.07 7.95 -37.18
N ILE A 156 -4.29 8.49 -37.24
CA ILE A 156 -5.52 7.71 -37.10
C ILE A 156 -5.66 6.61 -38.17
N ASP A 157 -5.07 6.77 -39.36
CA ASP A 157 -5.11 5.77 -40.43
C ASP A 157 -4.42 4.44 -40.07
N LEU A 158 -3.44 4.51 -39.16
CA LEU A 158 -2.60 3.38 -38.74
C LEU A 158 -3.20 2.56 -37.60
N ILE A 159 -4.32 2.99 -37.01
CA ILE A 159 -4.98 2.26 -35.91
C ILE A 159 -5.73 1.01 -36.37
N LYS A 160 -5.86 0.81 -37.70
CA LYS A 160 -6.58 -0.32 -38.28
C LYS A 160 -5.83 -1.63 -38.02
N PRO A 161 -6.54 -2.76 -37.80
CA PRO A 161 -5.90 -4.06 -37.54
C PRO A 161 -4.86 -4.46 -38.59
N ASP A 162 -5.11 -4.15 -39.87
CA ASP A 162 -4.24 -4.51 -40.99
C ASP A 162 -2.90 -3.75 -41.00
N ARG A 163 -2.82 -2.59 -40.32
CA ARG A 163 -1.63 -1.73 -40.27
C ARG A 163 -0.98 -1.70 -38.89
N TYR A 164 -1.28 -2.68 -38.06
CA TYR A 164 -0.79 -2.76 -36.69
C TYR A 164 0.75 -2.79 -36.61
N GLU A 165 1.41 -3.49 -37.53
CA GLU A 165 2.88 -3.55 -37.59
C GLU A 165 3.51 -2.19 -37.94
N GLU A 166 2.91 -1.45 -38.87
CA GLU A 166 3.35 -0.10 -39.23
C GLU A 166 3.16 0.88 -38.06
N MET A 167 2.06 0.76 -37.31
CA MET A 167 1.81 1.55 -36.10
C MET A 167 2.85 1.24 -35.01
N LEU A 168 3.19 -0.03 -34.81
CA LEU A 168 4.23 -0.44 -33.87
C LEU A 168 5.60 0.12 -34.26
N ALA A 169 5.95 0.08 -35.55
CA ALA A 169 7.21 0.63 -36.05
C ALA A 169 7.30 2.14 -35.79
N ASP A 170 6.25 2.90 -36.13
CA ASP A 170 6.20 4.35 -35.88
C ASP A 170 6.31 4.68 -34.38
N LEU A 171 5.57 3.94 -33.54
CA LEU A 171 5.60 4.13 -32.10
C LEU A 171 6.98 3.79 -31.51
N ARG A 172 7.66 2.74 -31.99
CA ARG A 172 9.02 2.39 -31.55
C ARG A 172 10.03 3.47 -31.95
N GLU A 173 9.98 3.93 -33.19
CA GLU A 173 10.87 4.97 -33.72
C GLU A 173 10.73 6.29 -32.94
N ARG A 174 9.48 6.74 -32.73
CA ARG A 174 9.21 8.02 -32.06
C ARG A 174 9.46 7.99 -30.56
N THR A 175 9.18 6.86 -29.90
CA THR A 175 9.34 6.76 -28.45
C THR A 175 10.72 6.30 -28.02
N GLY A 176 11.47 5.65 -28.91
CA GLY A 176 12.75 4.99 -28.59
C GLY A 176 12.58 3.82 -27.60
N LEU A 177 11.36 3.32 -27.40
CA LEU A 177 11.04 2.22 -26.50
C LEU A 177 10.92 0.92 -27.28
N ASP A 178 11.37 -0.18 -26.68
CA ASP A 178 11.10 -1.52 -27.20
C ASP A 178 9.66 -1.95 -26.85
N ILE A 179 8.73 -1.52 -27.70
CA ILE A 179 7.29 -1.79 -27.55
C ILE A 179 7.01 -3.24 -27.97
N VAL A 180 6.39 -4.01 -27.09
CA VAL A 180 5.95 -5.40 -27.32
C VAL A 180 4.53 -5.46 -27.86
N LYS A 181 3.65 -4.59 -27.36
CA LYS A 181 2.23 -4.57 -27.72
C LYS A 181 1.68 -3.15 -27.66
N ALA A 182 0.70 -2.84 -28.52
CA ALA A 182 -0.09 -1.61 -28.46
C ALA A 182 -1.58 -1.97 -28.43
N GLU A 183 -2.35 -1.27 -27.61
CA GLU A 183 -3.82 -1.39 -27.56
C GLU A 183 -4.45 -0.02 -27.84
N VAL A 184 -5.31 0.05 -28.85
CA VAL A 184 -6.03 1.28 -29.19
C VAL A 184 -7.24 1.42 -28.26
N GLY A 185 -7.31 2.54 -27.56
CA GLY A 185 -8.40 2.90 -26.65
C GLY A 185 -9.37 3.87 -27.32
N TYR A 186 -9.63 5.01 -26.66
CA TYR A 186 -10.56 6.02 -27.15
C TYR A 186 -10.06 6.63 -28.47
N ILE A 187 -10.95 6.68 -29.47
CA ILE A 187 -10.69 7.25 -30.80
C ILE A 187 -11.53 8.51 -30.97
N ASN A 188 -10.89 9.59 -31.41
CA ASN A 188 -11.50 10.87 -31.73
C ASN A 188 -11.31 11.18 -33.21
N PHE A 189 -12.33 10.85 -34.01
CA PHE A 189 -12.36 11.12 -35.46
C PHE A 189 -12.49 12.60 -35.82
N LEU A 190 -12.90 13.48 -34.90
CA LEU A 190 -12.98 14.92 -35.19
C LEU A 190 -11.62 15.61 -35.12
N LYS A 191 -10.70 15.05 -34.31
CA LYS A 191 -9.36 15.58 -34.10
C LYS A 191 -8.27 14.70 -34.70
N ASP A 192 -8.65 13.64 -35.42
CA ASP A 192 -7.76 12.61 -35.93
C ASP A 192 -6.77 12.11 -34.87
N THR A 193 -7.27 11.82 -33.66
CA THR A 193 -6.41 11.33 -32.57
C THR A 193 -6.98 10.06 -31.94
N ALA A 194 -6.10 9.20 -31.44
CA ALA A 194 -6.45 8.01 -30.67
C ALA A 194 -5.56 7.87 -29.45
N TYR A 195 -6.12 7.45 -28.32
CA TYR A 195 -5.32 7.05 -27.17
C TYR A 195 -4.82 5.63 -27.39
N VAL A 196 -3.50 5.45 -27.43
CA VAL A 196 -2.85 4.15 -27.59
C VAL A 196 -2.10 3.81 -26.32
N LYS A 197 -2.40 2.64 -25.76
CA LYS A 197 -1.71 2.07 -24.61
C LYS A 197 -0.60 1.14 -25.10
N VAL A 198 0.65 1.56 -24.92
CA VAL A 198 1.82 0.77 -25.34
C VAL A 198 2.41 0.02 -24.16
N PHE A 199 2.78 -1.24 -24.40
CA PHE A 199 3.44 -2.14 -23.47
C PHE A 199 4.89 -2.28 -23.91
N TYR A 200 5.85 -1.95 -23.06
CA TYR A 200 7.29 -2.00 -23.37
C TYR A 200 8.08 -2.67 -22.26
N HIS A 201 9.27 -3.16 -22.58
CA HIS A 201 10.21 -3.62 -21.55
C HIS A 201 11.02 -2.44 -21.01
N PRO A 202 10.89 -2.09 -19.72
CA PRO A 202 11.75 -1.09 -19.14
C PRO A 202 13.18 -1.65 -19.06
N ALA A 203 14.16 -0.95 -19.62
CA ALA A 203 15.56 -1.28 -19.37
C ALA A 203 15.90 -1.02 -17.89
N ASP A 204 16.80 -1.85 -17.35
CA ASP A 204 16.98 -2.14 -15.93
C ASP A 204 16.74 -0.98 -14.95
N GLY A 205 15.86 -1.23 -13.98
CA GLY A 205 15.76 -0.43 -12.74
C GLY A 205 14.72 0.70 -12.71
N GLN A 206 14.00 0.98 -13.80
CA GLN A 206 12.95 2.00 -13.78
C GLN A 206 11.57 1.38 -13.51
N GLY A 207 11.00 1.74 -12.36
CA GLY A 207 9.64 1.33 -11.99
C GLY A 207 8.62 1.89 -12.97
N ASN A 208 7.56 1.11 -13.20
CA ASN A 208 6.41 1.46 -14.04
C ASN A 208 5.60 2.60 -13.38
N SER A 209 6.15 3.82 -13.35
CA SER A 209 5.42 5.02 -12.94
C SER A 209 4.71 5.57 -14.16
N ILE A 210 3.41 5.32 -14.22
CA ILE A 210 2.54 5.64 -15.35
C ILE A 210 2.51 7.16 -15.63
N ASP A 211 2.98 8.02 -14.73
CA ASP A 211 2.82 9.48 -14.87
C ASP A 211 4.05 10.37 -14.54
N MET A 212 5.26 9.84 -14.30
CA MET A 212 6.37 10.70 -13.79
C MET A 212 7.69 10.67 -14.56
N VAL A 213 7.89 9.78 -15.55
CA VAL A 213 9.16 9.76 -16.30
C VAL A 213 9.02 10.55 -17.60
N THR A 214 9.47 11.80 -17.56
CA THR A 214 9.38 12.80 -18.65
C THR A 214 10.45 12.59 -19.73
N LYS A 215 11.50 11.78 -19.48
CA LYS A 215 12.53 11.48 -20.48
C LYS A 215 13.36 10.26 -20.07
N TYR A 216 13.64 9.38 -21.03
CA TYR A 216 14.70 8.38 -20.89
C TYR A 216 16.04 9.14 -20.97
N LYS A 217 16.77 9.26 -19.87
CA LYS A 217 18.17 9.69 -19.94
C LYS A 217 18.96 8.52 -20.46
N GLY A 218 19.20 8.49 -21.77
CA GLY A 218 20.20 7.61 -22.36
C GLY A 218 21.55 7.91 -21.70
N THR A 219 22.13 6.90 -21.07
CA THR A 219 23.57 6.85 -20.82
C THR A 219 24.25 6.87 -22.17
N VAL A 220 25.01 7.95 -22.41
CA VAL A 220 26.06 8.03 -23.43
C VAL A 220 27.15 7.03 -23.07
#